data_AF-A0A7J3IYQ8-F1
#
_entry.id   AF-A0A7J3IYQ8-F1
#
_cell.length_a   1.000
_cell.length_b   1.000
_cell.length_c   1.000
_cell.angle_alpha   90.00
_cell.angle_beta   90.00
_cell.angle_gamma   90.00
#
_symmetry.space_group_name_H-M   'P 1'
#
loop_
_entity.id
_entity.type
_entity.pdbx_description
1 polymer ?
#
loop_
_entity_poly.entity_id
_entity_poly.type
_entity_poly.pdbx_seq_one_letter_code
_entity_poly.pdbx_strand_id
1 'polypeptide(L)' 'DLVAKLIAEILTWRNLIIVDLPIYEELAACELASKVGLDFDDGLHHYFAKVRGIPIVSFDKDFDNLDIKRVEPHEILG' A
#
# COMPACT_ATOMS: atom_id res chain seq x y z
N ASP A 1 -1.80 23.24 5.74
CA ASP A 1 -0.39 23.37 6.20
C ASP A 1 0.29 22.00 6.33
N LEU A 2 -0.21 21.07 7.15
CA LEU A 2 0.41 19.75 7.38
C LEU A 2 0.54 18.87 6.11
N VAL A 3 -0.53 18.71 5.33
CA VAL A 3 -0.51 17.88 4.12
C VAL A 3 0.51 18.40 3.10
N ALA A 4 0.57 19.71 2.88
CA ALA A 4 1.54 20.32 1.97
C ALA A 4 2.99 20.06 2.42
N LYS A 5 3.26 20.11 3.73
CA LYS A 5 4.56 19.75 4.30
C LYS A 5 4.88 18.28 4.08
N LEU A 6 3.93 17.37 4.33
CA LEU A 6 4.12 15.94 4.07
C LEU A 6 4.47 15.68 2.61
N ILE A 7 3.74 16.27 1.66
CA ILE A 7 4.04 16.12 0.23
C ILE A 7 5.42 16.71 -0.12
N ALA A 8 5.77 17.87 0.44
CA ALA A 8 7.09 18.45 0.24
C ALA A 8 8.21 17.54 0.78
N GLU A 9 8.03 16.91 1.94
CA GLU A 9 8.98 15.93 2.50
C GLU A 9 9.13 14.70 1.60
N ILE A 10 8.01 14.13 1.13
CA ILE A 10 7.99 12.99 0.19
C ILE A 10 8.84 13.28 -1.05
N LEU A 11 8.76 14.50 -1.60
CA LEU A 11 9.56 14.92 -2.75
C LEU A 11 11.07 14.95 -2.50
N THR A 12 11.51 15.03 -1.24
CA THR A 12 12.94 15.09 -0.86
C THR A 12 13.53 13.73 -0.49
N TRP A 13 12.71 12.69 -0.33
CA TRP A 13 13.18 11.38 0.10
C TRP A 13 14.03 10.69 -0.96
N ARG A 14 15.25 10.32 -0.56
CA ARG A 14 16.13 9.50 -1.40
C ARG A 14 15.68 8.05 -1.32
N ASN A 15 15.61 7.38 -2.47
CA ASN A 15 15.20 5.99 -2.61
C ASN A 15 13.71 5.71 -2.32
N LEU A 16 12.87 6.74 -2.25
CA LEU A 16 11.42 6.55 -2.35
C LEU A 16 11.04 6.42 -3.83
N ILE A 17 10.29 5.38 -4.17
CA ILE A 17 9.74 5.17 -5.51
C ILE A 17 8.24 5.38 -5.42
N ILE A 18 7.73 6.37 -6.17
CA ILE A 18 6.30 6.56 -6.38
C ILE A 18 5.91 5.68 -7.58
N VAL A 19 4.86 4.89 -7.41
CA VAL A 19 4.39 3.95 -8.44
C VAL A 19 3.00 4.35 -8.87
N ASP A 20 2.83 4.49 -10.18
CA ASP A 20 1.52 4.64 -10.81
C ASP A 20 0.94 3.26 -11.12
N LEU A 21 -0.33 3.06 -10.79
CA LEU A 21 -1.07 1.86 -11.17
C LEU A 21 -1.85 2.15 -12.46
N PRO A 22 -1.65 1.37 -13.54
CA PRO A 22 -2.43 1.60 -14.76
C PRO A 22 -3.90 1.23 -14.54
N ILE A 23 -4.82 1.87 -15.25
CA ILE A 23 -6.28 1.76 -15.02
C ILE A 23 -6.81 0.31 -15.04
N TYR A 24 -6.20 -0.58 -15.82
CA TYR A 24 -6.60 -2.00 -15.85
C TYR A 24 -6.15 -2.76 -14.59
N GLU A 25 -5.06 -2.36 -13.95
CA GLU A 25 -4.63 -2.87 -12.65
C GLU A 25 -5.50 -2.28 -11.53
N GLU A 26 -5.89 -1.00 -11.61
CA GLU A 26 -6.85 -0.41 -10.65
C GLU A 26 -8.20 -1.14 -10.70
N LEU A 27 -8.71 -1.47 -11.89
CA LEU A 27 -9.92 -2.27 -12.03
C LEU A 27 -9.77 -3.65 -11.37
N ALA A 28 -8.64 -4.33 -11.61
CA ALA A 28 -8.36 -5.62 -10.99
C ALA A 28 -8.23 -5.53 -9.47
N ALA A 29 -7.65 -4.43 -8.96
CA ALA A 29 -7.55 -4.14 -7.54
C ALA A 29 -8.93 -3.92 -6.91
N CYS A 30 -9.82 -3.16 -7.55
CA CYS A 30 -11.21 -2.97 -7.10
C CYS A 30 -11.95 -4.30 -6.97
N GLU A 31 -11.85 -5.16 -7.99
CA GLU A 31 -12.48 -6.48 -7.98
C GLU A 31 -11.92 -7.37 -6.88
N LEU A 32 -10.61 -7.28 -6.63
CA LEU A 32 -9.93 -8.02 -5.56
C LEU A 32 -10.37 -7.51 -4.19
N ALA A 33 -10.37 -6.19 -3.96
CA ALA A 33 -10.75 -5.54 -2.71
C ALA A 33 -12.13 -5.97 -2.25
N SER A 34 -13.10 -5.95 -3.17
CA SER A 34 -14.47 -6.41 -2.92
C SER A 34 -14.54 -7.88 -2.49
N LYS A 35 -13.68 -8.74 -3.05
CA LYS A 35 -13.64 -10.18 -2.71
C LYS A 35 -13.02 -10.45 -1.34
N VAL A 36 -12.07 -9.62 -0.92
CA VAL A 36 -11.35 -9.79 0.36
C VAL A 36 -11.87 -8.91 1.48
N GLY A 37 -12.86 -8.05 1.20
CA GLY A 37 -13.49 -7.19 2.20
C GLY A 37 -12.69 -5.94 2.55
N LEU A 38 -11.81 -5.49 1.66
CA LEU A 38 -11.08 -4.22 1.80
C LEU A 38 -11.86 -3.05 1.19
N ASP A 39 -11.54 -1.84 1.65
CA ASP A 39 -11.96 -0.63 0.94
C ASP A 39 -11.15 -0.42 -0.36
N PHE A 40 -11.49 0.64 -1.09
CA PHE A 40 -10.86 0.90 -2.38
C PHE A 40 -9.36 1.18 -2.24
N ASP A 41 -8.94 1.98 -1.27
CA ASP A 41 -7.56 2.42 -1.11
C ASP A 41 -6.68 1.26 -0.61
N ASP A 42 -7.13 0.52 0.39
CA ASP A 42 -6.45 -0.69 0.88
C ASP A 42 -6.40 -1.77 -0.19
N GLY A 43 -7.44 -1.86 -1.02
CA GLY A 43 -7.49 -2.72 -2.19
C GLY A 43 -6.36 -2.49 -3.19
N LEU A 44 -6.06 -1.22 -3.49
CA LEU A 44 -4.95 -0.84 -4.36
C LEU A 44 -3.60 -1.26 -3.76
N HIS A 45 -3.40 -0.98 -2.48
CA HIS A 45 -2.17 -1.33 -1.77
C HIS A 45 -1.97 -2.84 -1.66
N HIS A 46 -3.02 -3.58 -1.30
CA HIS A 46 -3.01 -5.04 -1.25
C HIS A 46 -2.70 -5.65 -2.61
N TYR A 47 -3.39 -5.21 -3.67
CA TYR A 47 -3.17 -5.68 -5.03
C TYR A 47 -1.71 -5.48 -5.46
N PHE A 48 -1.19 -4.27 -5.28
CA PHE A 48 0.17 -3.95 -5.68
C PHE A 48 1.21 -4.81 -4.93
N ALA A 49 1.09 -4.91 -3.61
CA ALA A 49 1.97 -5.71 -2.78
C ALA A 49 1.94 -7.20 -3.19
N LYS A 50 0.73 -7.74 -3.42
CA LYS A 50 0.49 -9.11 -3.84
C LYS A 50 1.15 -9.43 -5.19
N VAL A 51 0.90 -8.61 -6.21
CA VAL A 51 1.45 -8.87 -7.56
C VAL A 51 2.97 -8.75 -7.59
N ARG A 52 3.55 -7.87 -6.77
CA ARG A 52 5.01 -7.68 -6.69
C ARG A 52 5.70 -8.61 -5.69
N GLY A 53 4.94 -9.37 -4.89
CA GLY A 53 5.48 -10.28 -3.88
C GLY A 53 6.26 -9.57 -2.77
N ILE A 54 5.85 -8.35 -2.41
CA ILE A 54 6.51 -7.53 -1.39
C ILE A 54 5.62 -7.42 -0.12
N PRO A 55 6.21 -7.22 1.07
CA PRO A 55 5.42 -6.95 2.27
C PRO A 55 4.77 -5.58 2.19
N ILE A 56 3.63 -5.43 2.88
CA ILE A 56 3.02 -4.13 3.14
C ILE A 56 3.46 -3.62 4.51
N VAL A 57 3.93 -2.38 4.58
CA VAL A 57 4.27 -1.72 5.84
C VAL A 57 3.06 -0.90 6.27
N SER A 58 2.35 -1.33 7.31
CA SER A 58 1.13 -0.66 7.78
C SER A 58 0.86 -0.94 9.25
N PHE A 59 0.28 0.05 9.95
CA PHE A 59 -0.31 -0.14 11.28
C PHE A 59 -1.73 -0.74 11.22
N ASP A 60 -2.33 -0.80 10.04
CA ASP A 60 -3.67 -1.33 9.86
C ASP A 60 -3.68 -2.85 9.89
N LYS A 61 -4.48 -3.43 10.78
CA LYS A 61 -4.57 -4.89 10.97
C LYS A 61 -5.48 -5.56 9.96
N ASP A 62 -6.20 -4.81 9.14
CA ASP A 62 -7.08 -5.39 8.12
C ASP A 62 -6.28 -6.21 7.09
N PHE A 63 -4.97 -5.95 6.95
CA PHE A 63 -4.07 -6.78 6.14
C PHE A 63 -3.60 -8.09 6.81
N ASP A 64 -3.84 -8.33 8.11
CA ASP A 64 -3.31 -9.51 8.83
C ASP A 64 -3.91 -10.84 8.31
N ASN A 65 -5.13 -10.81 7.79
CA ASN A 65 -5.86 -12.02 7.33
C ASN A 65 -5.80 -12.23 5.81
N LEU A 66 -4.88 -11.54 5.14
CA LEU A 66 -4.73 -11.59 3.69
C LEU A 66 -3.54 -12.45 3.26
N ASP A 67 -3.39 -12.63 1.95
CA ASP A 67 -2.34 -13.42 1.33
C ASP A 67 -1.03 -12.65 1.10
N ILE A 68 -0.81 -11.59 1.87
CA ILE A 68 0.43 -10.80 1.88
C ILE A 68 0.96 -10.69 3.31
N LYS A 69 2.28 -10.51 3.46
CA LYS A 69 2.87 -10.23 4.78
C LYS A 69 2.68 -8.76 5.12
N ARG A 70 1.92 -8.46 6.18
CA ARG A 70 1.97 -7.16 6.86
C ARG A 70 3.15 -7.12 7.83
N VAL A 71 3.83 -5.99 7.88
CA VAL A 71 4.76 -5.61 8.96
C VAL A 71 4.44 -4.19 9.44
N GLU A 72 4.68 -3.90 10.69
CA GLU A 72 4.69 -2.53 11.21
C GLU A 72 6.07 -1.88 11.03
N PRO A 73 6.14 -0.54 10.95
CA PRO A 73 7.41 0.16 10.81
C PRO A 73 8.46 -0.26 11.85
N HIS A 74 8.06 -0.49 13.10
CA HIS A 74 8.98 -0.85 14.18
C HIS A 74 9.63 -2.24 14.00
N GLU A 75 9.07 -3.11 13.14
CA GLU A 75 9.62 -4.44 12.87
C GLU A 75 10.74 -4.42 11.82
N ILE A 76 10.83 -3.34 11.04
CA ILE A 76 11.81 -3.16 9.96
C ILE A 76 12.80 -2.01 10.21
N LEU A 77 12.48 -1.14 11.16
CA LEU A 77 13.40 -0.13 11.68
C LEU A 77 14.27 -0.79 12.76
N GLY A 78 15.58 -0.86 12.50
CA GLY A 78 16.58 -1.33 13.47
C GLY A 78 16.82 -0.36 14.61
#